data_AF-A0A0R2TFZ4-F1
#
_entry.id   AF-A0A0R2TFZ4-F1
#
_cell.length_a   1.000
_cell.length_b   1.000
_cell.length_c   1.000
_cell.angle_alpha   90.00
_cell.angle_beta   90.00
_cell.angle_gamma   90.00
#
_symmetry.space_group_name_H-M   'P 1'
#
loop_
_entity.id
_entity.type
_entity.pdbx_description
1 polymer ?
#
loop_
_entity_poly.entity_id
_entity_poly.type
_entity_poly.pdbx_seq_one_letter_code
_entity_poly.pdbx_strand_id
1 'polypeptide(L)' 'MDIPEIADDEITYYFKKGNSDIDCVNPKNISSEIACTKEYQPVCGCDGYTYSNACVALRYGGVNTYSNGSCLN' A
#
# COMPACT_ATOMS: atom_id res chain seq x y z
N MET A 1 -22.89 -42.71 -28.16
CA MET A 1 -23.28 -42.20 -26.84
C MET A 1 -22.15 -41.32 -26.42
N ASP A 2 -22.26 -40.09 -26.90
CA ASP A 2 -21.18 -39.13 -27.01
C ASP A 2 -20.68 -38.76 -25.61
N ILE A 3 -19.37 -38.94 -25.45
CA ILE A 3 -18.64 -38.55 -24.25
C ILE A 3 -18.65 -37.02 -24.25
N PRO A 4 -19.14 -36.35 -23.19
CA PRO A 4 -19.16 -34.89 -23.17
C PRO A 4 -17.71 -34.41 -23.15
N GLU A 5 -17.30 -33.73 -24.22
CA GLU A 5 -16.09 -32.92 -24.21
C GLU A 5 -16.26 -31.89 -23.11
N ILE A 6 -15.51 -32.09 -22.04
CA ILE A 6 -15.22 -31.08 -21.04
C ILE A 6 -14.68 -29.86 -21.81
N ALA A 7 -15.49 -28.80 -21.87
CA ALA A 7 -15.13 -27.52 -22.46
C ALA A 7 -13.94 -26.93 -21.70
N ASP A 8 -12.82 -26.76 -22.41
CA ASP A 8 -11.54 -26.24 -21.90
C ASP A 8 -11.52 -24.69 -21.80
N ASP A 9 -12.69 -24.04 -21.92
CA ASP A 9 -12.80 -22.61 -22.24
C ASP A 9 -13.36 -21.70 -21.14
N GLU A 10 -13.54 -22.17 -19.90
CA GLU A 10 -13.84 -21.29 -18.76
C GLU A 10 -12.92 -21.50 -17.55
N ILE A 11 -11.62 -21.21 -17.71
CA ILE A 11 -10.78 -20.93 -16.54
C ILE A 11 -10.99 -19.48 -16.12
N THR A 12 -12.02 -19.25 -15.30
CA THR A 12 -12.21 -17.94 -14.65
C THR A 12 -11.21 -17.81 -13.49
N TYR A 13 -10.12 -17.08 -13.72
CA TYR A 13 -9.21 -16.70 -12.64
C TYR A 13 -9.80 -15.54 -11.85
N TYR A 14 -10.34 -15.84 -10.67
CA TYR A 14 -10.74 -14.81 -9.72
C TYR A 14 -9.52 -14.36 -8.91
N PHE A 15 -9.09 -13.11 -9.10
CA PHE A 15 -8.15 -12.48 -8.19
C PHE A 15 -8.86 -12.26 -6.85
N LYS A 16 -8.64 -13.18 -5.90
CA LYS A 16 -8.94 -12.86 -4.50
C LYS A 16 -8.00 -11.72 -4.12
N LYS A 17 -8.59 -10.56 -3.82
CA LYS A 17 -7.87 -9.50 -3.10
C LYS A 17 -7.43 -10.13 -1.79
N GLY A 18 -6.18 -10.59 -1.74
CA GLY A 18 -5.59 -11.06 -0.49
C GLY A 18 -5.73 -9.94 0.52
N ASN A 19 -6.39 -10.21 1.64
CA ASN A 19 -6.29 -9.32 2.78
C ASN A 19 -4.90 -9.54 3.35
N SER A 20 -3.90 -8.88 2.77
CA SER A 20 -2.61 -8.76 3.41
C SER A 20 -2.83 -7.86 4.62
N ASP A 21 -2.98 -8.47 5.79
CA ASP A 21 -2.74 -7.84 7.10
C ASP A 21 -1.24 -7.50 7.26
N ILE A 22 -0.73 -6.81 6.24
CA ILE A 22 0.45 -5.94 6.18
C ILE A 22 -0.01 -4.77 5.30
N ASP A 23 -1.15 -4.14 5.65
CA ASP A 23 -1.63 -2.92 4.99
C ASP A 23 -0.79 -1.74 5.51
N CYS A 24 0.50 -1.82 5.20
CA CYS A 24 1.50 -0.82 5.47
C CYS A 24 1.05 0.52 4.86
N VAL A 25 0.51 0.48 3.63
CA VAL A 25 0.03 1.62 2.88
C VAL A 25 -1.46 1.47 2.61
N ASN A 26 -2.28 2.35 3.20
CA ASN A 26 -3.68 2.45 2.87
C ASN A 26 -3.90 3.61 1.88
N PRO A 27 -4.27 3.32 0.62
CA PRO A 27 -4.49 4.36 -0.40
C PRO A 27 -5.64 5.32 -0.04
N LYS A 28 -6.54 4.94 0.88
CA LYS A 28 -7.59 5.84 1.38
C LYS A 28 -7.06 6.94 2.31
N ASN A 29 -5.85 6.79 2.86
CA ASN A 29 -5.22 7.81 3.68
C ASN A 29 -4.47 8.87 2.86
N ILE A 30 -4.31 8.63 1.55
CA ILE A 30 -3.68 9.57 0.63
C ILE A 30 -4.68 10.69 0.30
N SER A 31 -4.35 11.93 0.67
CA SER A 31 -5.19 13.10 0.43
C SER A 31 -4.33 14.31 0.08
N SER A 32 -4.53 14.84 -1.13
CA SER A 32 -3.89 16.05 -1.62
C SER A 32 -4.48 17.34 -1.02
N GLU A 33 -5.60 17.24 -0.31
CA GLU A 33 -6.26 18.38 0.32
C GLU A 33 -5.65 18.74 1.69
N ILE A 34 -4.81 17.87 2.25
CA ILE A 34 -4.17 18.08 3.54
C ILE A 34 -2.77 18.66 3.32
N ALA A 35 -2.57 19.89 3.79
CA ALA A 35 -1.25 20.52 3.79
C ALA A 35 -0.43 20.02 4.99
N CYS A 36 0.77 19.51 4.71
CA CYS A 36 1.76 19.19 5.73
C CYS A 36 2.74 20.35 5.93
N THR A 37 3.29 20.48 7.14
CA THR A 37 4.39 21.40 7.39
C THR A 37 5.62 21.01 6.56
N LYS A 38 6.46 21.99 6.25
CA LYS A 38 7.73 21.78 5.54
C LYS A 38 8.90 21.50 6.50
N GLU A 39 8.60 21.18 7.76
CA GLU A 39 9.61 20.80 8.74
C GLU A 39 10.23 19.46 8.31
N TYR A 40 11.56 19.39 8.42
CA TYR A 40 12.31 18.18 8.12
C TYR A 40 12.55 17.37 9.40
N GLN A 41 11.76 16.33 9.57
CA GLN A 41 11.83 15.35 10.65
C GLN A 41 11.64 13.96 10.04
N PRO A 42 12.69 13.37 9.44
CA PRO A 42 12.54 12.22 8.58
C PRO A 42 11.96 11.01 9.33
N VAL A 43 11.10 10.26 8.66
CA VAL A 43 10.53 9.01 9.17
C VAL A 43 10.66 7.91 8.13
N CYS A 44 10.83 6.67 8.59
CA CYS A 44 10.87 5.49 7.75
C CYS A 44 9.50 4.83 7.75
N GLY A 45 8.82 4.84 6.60
CA GLY A 45 7.56 4.15 6.44
C GLY A 45 7.73 2.63 6.46
N CYS A 46 6.65 1.92 6.80
CA CYS A 46 6.57 0.46 6.70
C CYS A 46 6.70 -0.09 5.27
N ASP A 47 6.59 0.78 4.27
CA ASP A 47 6.88 0.54 2.86
C ASP A 47 8.39 0.60 2.53
N GLY A 48 9.23 0.95 3.51
CA GLY A 48 10.68 1.10 3.35
C GLY A 48 11.10 2.44 2.75
N TYR A 49 10.16 3.39 2.56
CA TYR A 49 10.49 4.72 2.05
C TYR A 49 10.73 5.73 3.17
N THR A 50 11.71 6.60 2.96
CA THR A 50 11.95 7.73 3.88
C THR A 50 11.10 8.92 3.46
N TYR A 51 10.30 9.42 4.39
CA TYR A 51 9.46 10.60 4.22
C TYR A 51 10.04 11.79 4.98
N SER A 52 9.89 13.01 4.44
CA SER A 52 10.44 14.23 5.04
C SER A 52 9.87 14.54 6.43
N ASN A 53 8.63 14.11 6.69
CA ASN A 53 8.02 14.12 8.02
C ASN A 53 6.85 13.13 8.11
N ALA A 54 6.38 12.90 9.35
CA ALA A 54 5.26 12.01 9.66
C ALA A 54 3.96 12.38 8.91
N CYS A 55 3.69 13.67 8.72
CA CYS A 55 2.50 14.10 7.99
C CYS A 55 2.59 13.68 6.52
N VAL A 56 3.75 13.87 5.89
CA VAL A 56 3.96 13.46 4.49
C VAL A 56 3.83 11.95 4.33
N ALA A 57 4.39 11.19 5.28
CA ALA A 57 4.25 9.73 5.32
C ALA A 57 2.77 9.29 5.34
N LEU A 58 1.98 9.85 6.26
CA LEU A 58 0.57 9.49 6.43
C LEU A 58 -0.33 9.96 5.27
N ARG A 59 -0.15 11.20 4.82
CA ARG A 59 -1.12 11.89 3.93
C ARG A 59 -0.78 11.83 2.46
N TYR A 60 0.50 11.68 2.11
CA TYR A 60 0.94 11.57 0.72
C TYR A 60 1.46 10.16 0.42
N GLY A 61 2.14 9.52 1.38
CA GLY A 61 2.57 8.13 1.29
C GLY A 61 1.48 7.11 1.61
N GLY A 62 0.47 7.51 2.40
CA GLY A 62 -0.59 6.60 2.85
C GLY A 62 -0.11 5.55 3.85
N VAL A 63 1.11 5.68 4.41
CA VAL A 63 1.63 4.71 5.37
C VAL A 63 0.92 4.83 6.71
N ASN A 64 0.43 3.71 7.25
CA ASN A 64 -0.24 3.67 8.55
C ASN A 64 0.76 3.60 9.72
N THR A 65 1.96 3.09 9.46
CA THR A 65 3.02 2.90 10.47
C THR A 65 4.36 3.41 9.95
N TYR A 66 5.11 4.08 10.83
CA TYR A 66 6.44 4.60 10.52
C TYR A 66 7.32 4.63 11.77
N SER A 67 8.63 4.60 11.57
CA SER A 67 9.63 4.76 12.62
C SER A 67 10.30 6.13 12.50
N ASN A 68 10.74 6.70 13.63
CA ASN A 68 11.49 7.96 13.61
C ASN A 68 12.88 7.76 12.99
N GLY A 69 13.31 8.73 12.19
CA GLY A 69 14.55 8.69 11.43
C GLY A 69 14.36 8.11 10.03
N SER A 70 15.37 8.31 9.19
CA SER A 70 15.41 7.77 7.82
C SER A 70 15.49 6.25 7.82
N CYS A 71 15.05 5.60 6.75
CA CYS A 71 15.28 4.17 6.56
C CYS A 71 16.77 3.87 6.41
N LEU A 72 17.23 2.83 7.10
CA LEU A 72 18.58 2.30 6.98
C LEU A 72 18.59 1.34 5.78
N ASN A 73 19.10 1.79 4.63
CA ASN A 73 19.32 0.94 3.46
C ASN A 73 20.62 0.15 3.58
#